data_AF-A0A846Q4I8-F1
#
_entry.id   AF-A0A846Q4I8-F1
#
_cell.length_a   1.000
_cell.length_b   1.000
_cell.length_c   1.000
_cell.angle_alpha   90.00
_cell.angle_beta   90.00
_cell.angle_gamma   90.00
#
_symmetry.space_group_name_H-M   'P 1'
#
loop_
_entity.id
_entity.type
_entity.pdbx_description
1 polymer ?
#
loop_
_entity_poly.entity_id
_entity_poly.type
_entity_poly.pdbx_seq_one_letter_code
_entity_poly.pdbx_strand_id
1 'polypeptide(L)'
;VHNIKPRIVGVTSYTFNFSVAKKIIEEVKSIEPGIVTVMGGVHASSMPEKVLRENPALDFIVVGEGEYTLLELCKRVLNGEPVERINGLALRKDDEIAVNPPRELVKDLDELPIPDRDLLPFKKYPLALIQTSRGCPYNCIFCHINRFYGKKTRLRDPKRVVEECHHV
;
A
#
# COMPACT_ATOMS: atom_id res chain seq x y z
N VAL A 1 -16.39 7.93 -13.14
CA VAL A 1 -15.82 6.61 -12.77
C VAL A 1 -16.28 5.48 -13.70
N HIS A 2 -17.52 5.49 -14.22
CA HIS A 2 -18.09 4.41 -15.05
C HIS A 2 -17.42 4.10 -16.41
N ASN A 3 -16.36 4.80 -16.82
CA ASN A 3 -15.64 4.58 -18.09
C ASN A 3 -14.14 4.28 -17.91
N ILE A 4 -13.67 4.01 -16.69
CA ILE A 4 -12.25 3.70 -16.45
C ILE A 4 -12.06 2.18 -16.59
N LYS A 5 -11.07 1.76 -17.38
CA LYS A 5 -10.65 0.35 -17.53
C LYS A 5 -9.29 0.14 -16.84
N PRO A 6 -9.26 -0.01 -15.50
CA PRO A 6 -8.01 -0.19 -14.79
C PRO A 6 -7.35 -1.53 -15.16
N ARG A 7 -6.02 -1.53 -15.24
CA ARG A 7 -5.20 -2.75 -15.37
C ARG A 7 -4.82 -3.34 -14.02
N ILE A 8 -4.85 -2.50 -12.99
CA ILE A 8 -4.42 -2.82 -11.62
C ILE A 8 -5.43 -2.20 -10.66
N VAL A 9 -5.87 -2.96 -9.67
CA VAL A 9 -6.70 -2.46 -8.56
C VAL A 9 -5.98 -2.70 -7.24
N GLY A 10 -5.74 -1.61 -6.51
CA GLY A 10 -5.14 -1.62 -5.18
C GLY A 10 -6.17 -1.36 -4.09
N VAL A 11 -6.13 -2.16 -3.02
CA VAL A 11 -6.98 -1.96 -1.83
C VAL A 11 -6.12 -1.88 -0.57
N THR A 12 -6.35 -0.88 0.27
CA THR A 12 -5.68 -0.78 1.57
C THR A 12 -6.44 -1.56 2.64
N SER A 13 -5.71 -2.36 3.42
CA SER A 13 -6.26 -3.23 4.45
C SER A 13 -5.70 -2.90 5.83
N TYR A 14 -6.60 -2.42 6.69
CA TYR A 14 -6.49 -2.36 8.14
C TYR A 14 -7.24 -3.55 8.75
N THR A 15 -6.92 -3.89 10.00
CA THR A 15 -7.52 -5.06 10.65
C THR A 15 -9.05 -5.02 10.70
N PHE A 16 -9.63 -3.83 10.92
CA PHE A 16 -11.08 -3.67 11.02
C PHE A 16 -11.81 -3.70 9.66
N ASN A 17 -11.11 -3.43 8.54
CA ASN A 17 -11.74 -3.41 7.21
C ASN A 17 -11.30 -4.58 6.31
N PHE A 18 -10.45 -5.50 6.80
CA PHE A 18 -9.88 -6.58 5.99
C PHE A 18 -10.95 -7.42 5.28
N SER A 19 -12.04 -7.78 5.97
CA SER A 19 -13.14 -8.55 5.36
C SER A 19 -13.82 -7.81 4.21
N VAL A 20 -13.88 -6.48 4.27
CA VAL A 20 -14.41 -5.64 3.18
C VAL A 20 -13.40 -5.56 2.04
N ALA A 21 -12.12 -5.35 2.36
CA ALA A 21 -11.04 -5.33 1.37
C ALA A 21 -10.97 -6.63 0.56
N LYS A 22 -11.14 -7.78 1.23
CA LYS A 22 -11.25 -9.10 0.59
C LYS A 22 -12.40 -9.14 -0.43
N LYS A 23 -13.61 -8.77 -0.02
CA LYS A 23 -14.79 -8.79 -0.88
C LYS A 23 -14.62 -7.91 -2.12
N ILE A 24 -14.02 -6.73 -1.97
CA ILE A 24 -13.71 -5.84 -3.10
C ILE A 24 -12.80 -6.55 -4.12
N ILE A 25 -11.75 -7.23 -3.64
CA ILE A 25 -10.82 -7.96 -4.52
C ILE A 25 -11.53 -9.12 -5.24
N GLU A 26 -12.37 -9.88 -4.54
CA GLU A 26 -13.17 -10.98 -5.11
C GLU A 26 -14.14 -10.47 -6.18
N GLU A 27 -14.88 -9.40 -5.88
CA GLU A 27 -15.84 -8.79 -6.81
C GLU A 27 -15.13 -8.29 -8.07
N VAL A 28 -14.03 -7.55 -7.91
CA VAL A 28 -13.23 -7.02 -9.03
C VAL A 28 -12.72 -8.14 -9.93
N LYS A 29 -12.18 -9.22 -9.35
CA LYS A 29 -11.68 -10.38 -10.12
C LYS A 29 -12.81 -11.15 -10.80
N SER A 30 -14.01 -11.19 -10.22
CA SER A 30 -15.17 -11.84 -10.87
C SER A 30 -15.70 -11.09 -12.09
N ILE A 31 -15.55 -9.76 -12.12
CA ILE A 31 -15.92 -8.90 -13.25
C ILE A 31 -14.85 -8.97 -14.36
N GLU A 32 -13.58 -8.90 -13.98
CA GLU A 32 -12.44 -8.95 -14.91
C GLU A 32 -11.37 -9.91 -14.38
N PRO A 33 -11.39 -11.19 -14.79
CA PRO A 33 -10.45 -12.21 -14.31
C PRO A 33 -8.97 -11.87 -14.58
N GLY A 34 -8.69 -11.09 -15.64
CA GLY A 34 -7.33 -10.69 -16.00
C GLY A 34 -6.78 -9.48 -15.25
N ILE A 35 -7.57 -8.84 -14.38
CA ILE A 35 -7.13 -7.65 -13.66
C ILE A 35 -6.11 -8.01 -12.58
N VAL A 36 -5.05 -7.21 -12.46
CA VAL A 36 -4.07 -7.40 -11.39
C VAL A 36 -4.60 -6.82 -10.09
N THR A 37 -4.65 -7.63 -9.04
CA THR A 37 -5.17 -7.25 -7.73
C THR A 37 -4.04 -7.14 -6.72
N VAL A 38 -4.04 -6.01 -5.99
CA VAL A 38 -2.99 -5.68 -5.03
C VAL A 38 -3.62 -5.28 -3.71
N MET A 39 -3.09 -5.78 -2.60
CA MET A 39 -3.48 -5.35 -1.26
C MET A 39 -2.28 -4.76 -0.53
N GLY A 40 -2.49 -3.63 0.16
CA GLY A 40 -1.51 -3.02 1.04
C GLY A 40 -2.06 -2.86 2.45
N GLY A 41 -1.34 -2.10 3.28
CA GLY A 41 -1.77 -1.76 4.62
C GLY A 41 -1.32 -2.76 5.69
N VAL A 42 -1.52 -2.37 6.94
CA VAL A 42 -0.91 -3.02 8.11
C VAL A 42 -1.41 -4.44 8.34
N HIS A 43 -2.65 -4.77 7.97
CA HIS A 43 -3.18 -6.11 8.16
C HIS A 43 -2.54 -7.09 7.16
N ALA A 44 -2.59 -6.75 5.87
CA ALA A 44 -1.98 -7.56 4.81
C ALA A 44 -0.46 -7.70 5.00
N SER A 45 0.21 -6.63 5.40
CA SER A 45 1.65 -6.63 5.68
C SER A 45 2.05 -7.47 6.91
N SER A 46 1.14 -7.70 7.86
CA SER A 46 1.45 -8.43 9.09
C SER A 46 1.56 -9.94 8.88
N MET A 47 0.76 -10.49 7.96
CA MET A 47 0.67 -11.92 7.68
C MET A 47 0.53 -12.18 6.17
N PRO A 48 1.47 -11.72 5.33
CA PRO A 48 1.29 -11.71 3.88
C PRO A 48 1.06 -13.11 3.30
N GLU A 49 1.79 -14.11 3.81
CA GLU A 49 1.65 -15.50 3.35
C GLU A 49 0.25 -16.07 3.63
N LYS A 50 -0.25 -15.89 4.86
CA LYS A 50 -1.59 -16.35 5.25
C LYS A 50 -2.67 -15.62 4.45
N VAL A 51 -2.54 -14.31 4.31
CA VAL A 51 -3.50 -13.49 3.54
C VAL A 51 -3.52 -13.92 2.08
N LEU A 52 -2.38 -14.11 1.42
CA LEU A 52 -2.36 -14.63 0.05
C LEU A 52 -2.97 -16.03 -0.03
N ARG A 53 -2.64 -16.94 0.89
CA ARG A 53 -3.16 -18.31 0.90
C ARG A 53 -4.69 -18.36 1.00
N GLU A 54 -5.27 -17.55 1.88
CA GLU A 54 -6.72 -17.54 2.15
C GLU A 54 -7.53 -16.69 1.16
N ASN A 55 -6.87 -15.99 0.23
CA ASN A 55 -7.51 -15.09 -0.73
C ASN A 55 -6.97 -15.33 -2.14
N PRO A 56 -7.45 -16.36 -2.86
CA PRO A 56 -6.97 -16.72 -4.20
C PRO A 56 -7.16 -15.62 -5.25
N ALA A 57 -8.14 -14.72 -5.07
CA ALA A 57 -8.38 -13.59 -5.97
C ALA A 57 -7.35 -12.45 -5.81
N LEU A 58 -6.45 -12.52 -4.82
CA LEU A 58 -5.40 -11.55 -4.55
C LEU A 58 -4.07 -12.01 -5.15
N ASP A 59 -3.51 -11.22 -6.08
CA ASP A 59 -2.26 -11.57 -6.76
C ASP A 59 -1.02 -11.14 -5.94
N PHE A 60 -1.08 -9.93 -5.38
CA PHE A 60 0.08 -9.28 -4.75
C PHE A 60 -0.26 -8.62 -3.42
N ILE A 61 0.69 -8.67 -2.48
CA ILE A 61 0.70 -7.82 -1.29
C ILE A 61 1.92 -6.91 -1.31
N VAL A 62 1.69 -5.62 -1.15
CA VAL A 62 2.74 -4.63 -0.87
C VAL A 62 2.94 -4.56 0.64
N VAL A 63 4.11 -5.01 1.10
CA VAL A 63 4.48 -5.13 2.51
C VAL A 63 5.26 -3.91 2.98
N GLY A 64 4.76 -3.24 4.02
CA GLY A 64 5.41 -2.07 4.62
C GLY A 64 5.09 -0.76 3.89
N GLU A 65 6.11 0.08 3.65
CA GLU A 65 5.95 1.33 2.88
C GLU A 65 5.72 1.02 1.40
N GLY A 66 4.64 1.58 0.86
CA GLY A 66 4.08 1.11 -0.39
C GLY A 66 4.54 1.89 -1.62
N GLU A 67 5.04 3.11 -1.47
CA GLU A 67 5.23 4.06 -2.55
C GLU A 67 6.13 3.50 -3.66
N TYR A 68 7.35 3.06 -3.31
CA TYR A 68 8.30 2.55 -4.28
C TYR A 68 8.01 1.12 -4.72
N THR A 69 7.52 0.27 -3.82
CA THR A 69 7.17 -1.12 -4.15
C THR A 69 5.99 -1.16 -5.13
N LEU A 70 4.93 -0.39 -4.86
CA LEU A 70 3.76 -0.29 -5.73
C LEU A 70 4.12 0.38 -7.04
N LEU A 71 4.95 1.44 -7.03
CA LEU A 71 5.42 2.10 -8.25
C LEU A 71 6.16 1.12 -9.16
N GLU A 72 7.09 0.34 -8.60
CA GLU A 72 7.84 -0.67 -9.35
C GLU A 72 6.91 -1.76 -9.89
N LEU A 73 6.01 -2.29 -9.05
CA LEU A 73 5.02 -3.28 -9.47
C LEU A 73 4.17 -2.77 -10.64
N CYS A 74 3.61 -1.56 -10.53
CA CYS A 74 2.79 -0.96 -11.56
C CYS A 74 3.55 -0.82 -12.87
N LYS A 75 4.79 -0.31 -12.84
CA LYS A 75 5.64 -0.18 -14.04
C LYS A 75 5.87 -1.54 -14.70
N ARG A 76 6.28 -2.55 -13.93
CA ARG A 76 6.58 -3.88 -14.46
C ARG A 76 5.35 -4.57 -15.05
N VAL A 77 4.21 -4.52 -14.35
CA VAL A 77 2.94 -5.08 -14.85
C VAL A 77 2.50 -4.40 -16.15
N LEU A 78 2.60 -3.08 -16.23
CA LEU A 78 2.21 -2.33 -17.44
C LEU A 78 3.14 -2.61 -18.64
N ASN A 79 4.41 -2.88 -18.38
CA ASN A 79 5.41 -3.18 -19.41
C ASN A 79 5.53 -4.68 -19.74
N GLY A 80 4.85 -5.56 -19.00
CA GLY A 80 5.00 -7.02 -19.16
C GLY A 80 6.36 -7.55 -18.66
N GLU A 81 6.96 -6.89 -17.67
CA GLU A 81 8.24 -7.27 -17.08
C GLU A 81 8.06 -8.21 -15.86
N PRO A 82 9.07 -9.05 -15.54
CA PRO A 82 9.01 -9.96 -14.38
C PRO A 82 8.91 -9.23 -13.02
N VAL A 83 8.04 -9.69 -12.13
CA VAL A 83 7.74 -9.04 -10.82
C VAL A 83 8.30 -9.79 -9.61
N GLU A 84 8.85 -10.98 -9.80
CA GLU A 84 9.19 -11.94 -8.75
C GLU A 84 10.32 -11.46 -7.82
N ARG A 85 11.10 -10.46 -8.25
CA ARG A 85 12.26 -9.94 -7.49
C ARG A 85 12.04 -8.54 -6.92
N ILE A 86 10.80 -8.05 -6.89
CA ILE A 86 10.50 -6.74 -6.31
C ILE A 86 10.61 -6.84 -4.78
N ASN A 87 11.52 -6.07 -4.18
CA ASN A 87 11.62 -5.96 -2.72
C ASN A 87 10.34 -5.33 -2.14
N GLY A 88 9.89 -5.86 -1.00
CA GLY A 88 8.64 -5.47 -0.34
C GLY A 88 7.38 -6.10 -0.95
N LEU A 89 7.51 -7.02 -1.90
CA LEU A 89 6.39 -7.69 -2.54
C LEU A 89 6.21 -9.11 -1.98
N ALA A 90 4.99 -9.47 -1.64
CA ALA A 90 4.59 -10.87 -1.54
C ALA A 90 3.67 -11.22 -2.72
N LEU A 91 3.84 -12.40 -3.28
CA LEU A 91 3.18 -12.83 -4.50
C LEU A 91 2.90 -14.33 -4.51
N ARG A 92 1.96 -14.74 -5.35
CA ARG A 92 1.78 -16.13 -5.75
C ARG A 92 2.58 -16.42 -7.02
N LYS A 93 3.30 -17.54 -7.04
CA LYS A 93 4.00 -18.07 -8.22
C LYS A 93 3.84 -19.59 -8.25
N ASP A 94 3.28 -20.13 -9.33
CA ASP A 94 3.19 -21.57 -9.59
C ASP A 94 2.67 -22.36 -8.36
N ASP A 95 1.54 -21.91 -7.81
CA ASP A 95 0.89 -22.41 -6.57
C ASP A 95 1.65 -22.18 -5.24
N GLU A 96 2.89 -21.71 -5.29
CA GLU A 96 3.66 -21.30 -4.12
C GLU A 96 3.47 -19.82 -3.79
N ILE A 97 3.70 -19.46 -2.53
CA ILE A 97 3.67 -18.09 -2.06
C ILE A 97 5.09 -17.67 -1.70
N ALA A 98 5.56 -16.60 -2.33
CA ALA A 98 6.85 -15.99 -2.05
C ALA A 98 6.65 -14.67 -1.32
N VAL A 99 7.43 -14.44 -0.26
CA VAL A 99 7.53 -13.15 0.42
C VAL A 99 8.96 -12.66 0.21
N ASN A 100 9.13 -11.64 -0.63
CA ASN A 100 10.46 -11.11 -0.93
C ASN A 100 11.03 -10.34 0.27
N PRO A 101 12.36 -10.12 0.29
CA PRO A 101 12.99 -9.26 1.29
C PRO A 101 12.29 -7.89 1.40
N PRO A 102 12.26 -7.28 2.60
CA PRO A 102 11.65 -5.98 2.77
C PRO A 102 12.37 -4.92 1.93
N ARG A 103 11.63 -3.94 1.43
CA ARG A 103 12.22 -2.75 0.80
C ARG A 103 12.83 -1.85 1.87
N GLU A 104 13.90 -1.14 1.52
CA GLU A 104 14.40 -0.06 2.37
C GLU A 104 13.30 0.99 2.60
N LEU A 105 13.20 1.47 3.84
CA LEU A 105 12.30 2.55 4.18
C LEU A 105 12.70 3.85 3.47
N VAL A 106 11.72 4.64 3.06
CA VAL A 106 11.87 5.97 2.44
C VAL A 106 12.72 6.86 3.36
N LYS A 107 13.94 7.23 2.97
CA LYS A 107 14.86 7.92 3.89
C LYS A 107 14.46 9.38 4.09
N ASP A 108 14.10 10.04 3.01
CA ASP A 108 13.64 11.42 2.98
C ASP A 108 12.15 11.43 2.60
N LEU A 109 11.28 11.86 3.51
CA LEU A 109 9.84 11.89 3.25
C LEU A 109 9.43 13.01 2.29
N ASP A 110 10.30 14.01 2.09
CA ASP A 110 10.03 15.14 1.20
C ASP A 110 10.33 14.84 -0.27
N GLU A 111 10.94 13.68 -0.56
CA GLU A 111 11.05 13.17 -1.94
C GLU A 111 9.70 12.67 -2.48
N LEU A 112 8.75 12.38 -1.58
CA LEU A 112 7.40 11.99 -1.95
C LEU A 112 6.57 13.22 -2.36
N PRO A 113 5.70 13.08 -3.39
CA PRO A 113 4.83 14.17 -3.81
C PRO A 113 3.79 14.51 -2.74
N ILE A 114 3.22 15.71 -2.82
CA ILE A 114 2.02 16.04 -2.05
C ILE A 114 0.92 15.04 -2.43
N PRO A 115 0.22 14.41 -1.46
CA PRO A 115 -0.82 13.44 -1.77
C PRO A 115 -1.93 14.05 -2.63
N ASP A 116 -2.24 13.38 -3.74
CA ASP A 116 -3.37 13.73 -4.59
C ASP A 116 -4.69 13.55 -3.82
N ARG A 117 -5.48 14.62 -3.76
CA ARG A 117 -6.78 14.67 -3.07
C ARG A 117 -7.89 15.17 -3.98
N ASP A 118 -7.68 15.23 -5.29
CA ASP A 118 -8.63 15.77 -6.26
C ASP A 118 -9.96 15.00 -6.27
N LEU A 119 -9.91 13.71 -5.92
CA LEU A 119 -11.09 12.84 -5.83
C LEU A 119 -11.78 12.86 -4.45
N LEU A 120 -11.22 13.53 -3.44
CA LEU A 120 -11.77 13.53 -2.09
C LEU A 120 -12.89 14.58 -1.96
N PRO A 121 -14.15 14.18 -1.68
CA PRO A 121 -15.24 15.14 -1.60
C PRO A 121 -15.26 15.84 -0.23
N PHE A 122 -14.42 16.87 -0.05
CA PHE A 122 -14.26 17.61 1.22
C PHE A 122 -15.56 18.19 1.80
N LYS A 123 -16.57 18.49 0.95
CA LYS A 123 -17.90 18.88 1.42
C LYS A 123 -18.58 17.81 2.29
N LYS A 124 -18.28 16.52 2.05
CA LYS A 124 -18.80 15.39 2.82
C LYS A 124 -17.83 14.95 3.93
N TYR A 125 -16.54 15.14 3.71
CA TYR A 125 -15.47 14.74 4.64
C TYR A 125 -14.58 15.95 4.94
N PRO A 126 -14.97 16.82 5.87
CA PRO A 126 -14.28 18.09 6.13
C PRO A 126 -12.98 17.93 6.95
N LEU A 127 -12.41 16.73 6.99
CA LEU A 127 -11.18 16.42 7.71
C LEU A 127 -10.10 15.96 6.73
N ALA A 128 -9.00 16.72 6.68
CA ALA A 128 -7.79 16.31 6.00
C ALA A 128 -6.79 15.71 7.00
N LEU A 129 -6.23 14.55 6.67
CA LEU A 129 -5.13 13.96 7.43
C LEU A 129 -3.81 14.32 6.74
N ILE A 130 -2.89 14.91 7.50
CA ILE A 130 -1.55 15.28 7.07
C ILE A 130 -0.54 14.49 7.89
N GLN A 131 0.32 13.73 7.20
CA GLN A 131 1.38 12.98 7.85
C GLN A 131 2.65 13.83 7.90
N THR A 132 3.07 14.24 9.09
CA THR A 132 4.28 15.06 9.30
C THR A 132 5.54 14.21 9.54
N SER A 133 5.37 12.93 9.88
CA SER A 133 6.47 12.03 10.22
C SER A 133 6.13 10.56 10.01
N ARG A 134 7.18 9.72 9.96
CA ARG A 134 7.11 8.24 9.99
C ARG A 134 8.14 7.66 10.95
N GLY A 135 7.81 6.52 11.55
CA GLY A 135 8.67 5.82 12.50
C GLY A 135 8.50 6.30 13.94
N CYS A 136 8.91 5.48 14.90
CA CYS A 136 8.75 5.75 16.32
C CYS A 136 9.98 5.23 17.10
N PRO A 137 10.62 6.02 17.98
CA PRO A 137 11.81 5.59 18.71
C PRO A 137 11.49 4.66 19.89
N TYR A 138 10.22 4.55 20.28
CA TYR A 138 9.77 3.70 21.38
C TYR A 138 9.62 2.25 20.94
N ASN A 139 9.81 1.30 21.86
CA ASN A 139 9.77 -0.14 21.59
C ASN A 139 8.67 -0.86 22.38
N CYS A 140 7.45 -0.34 22.33
CA CYS A 140 6.30 -0.92 23.02
C CYS A 140 5.99 -2.33 22.50
N ILE A 141 5.87 -3.32 23.39
CA ILE A 141 5.69 -4.74 23.04
C ILE A 141 4.41 -5.06 22.26
N PHE A 142 3.42 -4.16 22.30
CA PHE A 142 2.12 -4.31 21.63
C PHE A 142 2.03 -3.53 20.31
N CYS A 143 3.05 -2.73 19.96
CA CYS A 143 2.97 -1.80 18.85
C CYS A 143 3.58 -2.37 17.57
N HIS A 144 2.86 -2.25 16.45
CA HIS A 144 3.31 -2.70 15.13
C HIS A 144 4.10 -1.63 14.36
N ILE A 145 4.17 -0.37 14.83
CA ILE A 145 4.77 0.74 14.09
C ILE A 145 6.23 0.44 13.74
N ASN A 146 7.04 -0.04 14.68
CA ASN A 146 8.46 -0.32 14.44
C ASN A 146 8.69 -1.38 13.38
N ARG A 147 7.75 -2.33 13.22
CA ARG A 147 7.84 -3.40 12.23
C ARG A 147 7.74 -2.86 10.79
N PHE A 148 6.94 -1.80 10.58
CA PHE A 148 6.66 -1.29 9.23
C PHE A 148 7.30 0.06 8.92
N TYR A 149 7.52 0.91 9.93
CA TYR A 149 8.05 2.26 9.76
C TYR A 149 9.42 2.48 10.40
N GLY A 150 9.97 1.45 11.07
CA GLY A 150 11.28 1.50 11.71
C GLY A 150 11.31 2.29 13.03
N LYS A 151 12.46 2.21 13.71
CA LYS A 151 12.70 2.85 15.01
C LYS A 151 13.18 4.31 14.91
N LYS A 152 13.51 4.77 13.71
CA LYS A 152 13.99 6.14 13.48
C LYS A 152 12.82 7.01 13.06
N THR A 153 12.55 8.07 13.82
CA THR A 153 11.63 9.11 13.37
C THR A 153 12.22 9.84 12.17
N ARG A 154 11.50 9.80 11.05
CA ARG A 154 11.75 10.57 9.84
C ARG A 154 10.72 11.69 9.82
N LEU A 155 11.19 12.93 9.81
CA LEU A 155 10.36 14.13 9.81
C LEU A 155 10.33 14.71 8.40
N ARG A 156 9.21 15.34 8.04
CA ARG A 156 9.11 16.19 6.85
C ARG A 156 9.55 17.62 7.16
N ASP A 157 9.96 18.35 6.14
CA ASP A 157 10.17 19.79 6.21
C ASP A 157 8.85 20.48 6.60
N PRO A 158 8.81 21.24 7.71
CA PRO A 158 7.63 22.02 8.09
C PRO A 158 7.08 22.92 6.97
N LYS A 159 7.94 23.42 6.06
CA LYS A 159 7.49 24.23 4.92
C LYS A 159 6.64 23.42 3.95
N ARG A 160 7.04 22.17 3.66
CA ARG A 160 6.24 21.26 2.81
C ARG A 160 4.97 20.79 3.50
N VAL A 161 4.98 20.66 4.82
CA VAL A 161 3.78 20.39 5.60
C VAL A 161 2.78 21.54 5.46
N VAL A 162 3.24 22.79 5.58
CA VAL A 162 2.39 23.98 5.37
C VAL A 162 1.91 24.10 3.92
N GLU A 163 2.77 23.79 2.95
CA GLU A 163 2.38 23.73 1.53
C GLU A 163 1.22 22.75 1.31
N GLU A 164 1.29 21.55 1.91
CA GLU A 164 0.20 20.58 1.85
C GLU A 164 -1.06 21.07 2.57
N CYS A 165 -0.94 21.78 3.69
CA CYS A 165 -2.10 22.41 4.37
C CYS A 165 -2.84 23.40 3.46
N HIS A 166 -2.14 24.07 2.53
CA HIS A 166 -2.78 24.97 1.55
C HIS A 166 -3.44 24.23 0.38
N HIS A 167 -3.16 22.93 0.21
CA HIS A 167 -3.73 22.07 -0.83
C HIS A 167 -4.97 21.29 -0.37
N VAL A 168 -5.45 21.51 0.86
CA VAL A 168 -6.61 20.81 1.46
C VAL A 168 -7.73 21.73 1.91
#